data_AF-A0A167URS0-F1
#
_entry.id   AF-A0A167URS0-F1
#
_cell.length_a   1.000
_cell.length_b   1.000
_cell.length_c   1.000
_cell.angle_alpha   90.00
_cell.angle_beta   90.00
_cell.angle_gamma   90.00
#
_symmetry.space_group_name_H-M   'P 1'
#
loop_
_entity.id
_entity.type
_entity.pdbx_description
1 polymer ?
#
loop_
_entity_poly.entity_id
_entity_poly.type
_entity_poly.pdbx_seq_one_letter_code
_entity_poly.pdbx_strand_id
1 'polypeptide(L)'
;MYMKRRNHSKECKLQVVKEALEVGNKALVARRYELSPNLVQRWVKAYEEGQLGQEIVSSPSSAEIKRLEEENEQLKKLLGEKDLEIAILRDWIKKKNPPSIKYQFSRFFFEFLRFS
;
A
#
# COMPACT_ATOMS: atom_id res chain seq x y z
N MET A 1 -1.05 -22.65 -47.59
CA MET A 1 -1.85 -21.53 -47.04
C MET A 1 -1.13 -20.96 -45.83
N TYR A 2 -0.71 -19.69 -45.88
CA TYR A 2 -0.09 -19.02 -44.72
C TYR A 2 -1.19 -18.65 -43.71
N MET A 3 -1.26 -19.38 -42.60
CA MET A 3 -2.16 -19.04 -41.49
C MET A 3 -1.59 -17.84 -40.73
N LYS A 4 -2.25 -16.68 -40.85
CA LYS A 4 -1.90 -15.47 -40.11
C LYS A 4 -2.15 -15.71 -38.62
N ARG A 5 -1.07 -15.73 -37.81
CA ARG A 5 -1.18 -15.87 -36.36
C ARG A 5 -1.91 -14.64 -35.81
N ARG A 6 -3.02 -14.85 -35.09
CA ARG A 6 -3.67 -13.79 -34.31
C ARG A 6 -2.77 -13.47 -33.13
N ASN A 7 -2.16 -12.28 -33.15
CA ASN A 7 -1.38 -11.78 -32.03
C ASN A 7 -2.32 -11.05 -31.07
N HIS A 8 -2.47 -11.58 -29.86
CA HIS A 8 -3.18 -10.92 -28.77
C HIS A 8 -2.18 -10.10 -27.93
N SER A 9 -2.54 -8.88 -27.55
CA SER A 9 -1.74 -8.02 -26.66
C SER A 9 -1.61 -8.67 -25.28
N LYS A 10 -0.57 -8.30 -24.51
CA LYS A 10 -0.28 -8.93 -23.21
C LYS A 10 -1.40 -8.64 -22.19
N GLU A 11 -1.96 -7.44 -22.23
CA GLU A 11 -3.02 -6.95 -21.34
C GLU A 11 -4.30 -7.78 -21.53
N CYS A 12 -4.66 -8.04 -22.79
CA CYS A 12 -5.80 -8.87 -23.13
C CYS A 12 -5.63 -10.31 -22.62
N LYS A 13 -4.43 -10.90 -22.74
CA LYS A 13 -4.13 -12.23 -22.20
C LYS A 13 -4.30 -12.27 -20.68
N LEU A 14 -3.77 -11.26 -19.99
CA LEU A 14 -3.87 -11.16 -18.53
C LEU A 14 -5.32 -11.02 -18.06
N GLN A 15 -6.13 -10.18 -18.71
CA GLN A 15 -7.54 -10.01 -18.37
C GLN A 15 -8.32 -11.33 -18.54
N VAL A 16 -8.13 -12.02 -19.68
CA VAL A 16 -8.79 -13.30 -19.97
C VAL A 16 -8.39 -14.37 -18.95
N VAL A 17 -7.12 -14.43 -18.54
CA VAL A 17 -6.66 -15.40 -17.55
C VAL A 17 -7.22 -15.11 -16.17
N LYS A 18 -7.24 -13.85 -15.71
CA LYS A 18 -7.84 -13.46 -14.42
C LYS A 18 -9.31 -13.86 -14.36
N GLU A 19 -10.08 -13.53 -15.38
CA GLU A 19 -11.50 -13.87 -15.43
C GLU A 19 -11.73 -15.39 -15.53
N ALA A 20 -10.84 -16.12 -16.22
CA ALA A 20 -10.90 -17.59 -16.27
C ALA A 20 -10.59 -18.24 -14.92
N LEU A 21 -9.75 -17.63 -14.08
CA LEU A 21 -9.47 -18.08 -12.71
C LEU A 21 -10.62 -17.73 -11.75
N GLU A 22 -11.20 -16.54 -11.87
CA GLU A 22 -12.33 -16.10 -11.02
C GLU A 22 -13.61 -16.89 -11.30
N VAL A 23 -13.95 -17.12 -12.57
CA VAL A 23 -15.17 -17.84 -12.97
C VAL A 23 -14.99 -19.36 -12.86
N GLY A 24 -13.75 -19.86 -12.87
CA GLY A 24 -13.43 -21.30 -12.85
C GLY A 24 -13.83 -22.06 -14.11
N ASN A 25 -14.51 -21.43 -15.07
CA ASN A 25 -14.94 -22.04 -16.33
C ASN A 25 -14.23 -21.42 -17.55
N LYS A 26 -13.11 -22.05 -17.93
CA LYS A 26 -12.23 -21.62 -19.04
C LYS A 26 -12.96 -21.62 -20.39
N ALA A 27 -13.92 -22.52 -20.60
CA ALA A 27 -14.66 -22.63 -21.87
C ALA A 27 -15.69 -21.50 -22.04
N LEU A 28 -16.32 -21.06 -20.95
CA LEU A 28 -17.26 -19.95 -20.96
C LEU A 28 -16.55 -18.63 -21.24
N VAL A 29 -15.42 -18.39 -20.58
CA VAL A 29 -14.58 -17.21 -20.82
C VAL A 29 -14.06 -17.21 -22.26
N ALA A 30 -13.60 -18.34 -22.78
CA ALA A 30 -13.18 -18.46 -24.17
C ALA A 30 -14.27 -18.03 -25.17
N ARG A 31 -15.53 -18.43 -24.95
CA ARG A 31 -16.67 -18.02 -25.80
C ARG A 31 -16.93 -16.52 -25.75
N ARG A 32 -16.83 -15.89 -24.57
CA ARG A 32 -17.07 -14.44 -24.40
C ARG A 32 -16.06 -13.58 -25.14
N TYR A 33 -14.81 -14.04 -25.23
CA TYR A 33 -13.74 -13.34 -25.95
C TYR A 33 -13.53 -13.88 -27.38
N GLU A 34 -14.41 -14.75 -27.88
CA GLU A 34 -14.28 -15.43 -29.19
C GLU A 34 -12.93 -16.15 -29.38
N LEU A 35 -12.38 -16.65 -28.28
CA LEU A 35 -11.12 -17.39 -28.23
C LEU A 35 -11.37 -18.90 -28.21
N SER A 36 -10.36 -19.66 -28.64
CA SER A 36 -10.43 -21.11 -28.49
C SER A 36 -10.17 -21.51 -27.02
N PRO A 37 -10.93 -22.48 -26.46
CA PRO A 37 -10.70 -22.95 -25.09
C PRO A 37 -9.27 -23.41 -24.83
N ASN A 38 -8.65 -24.04 -25.84
CA ASN A 38 -7.24 -24.47 -25.79
C ASN A 38 -6.26 -23.29 -25.65
N LEU A 39 -6.57 -22.14 -26.23
CA LEU A 39 -5.74 -20.94 -26.13
C LEU A 39 -5.82 -20.36 -24.71
N VAL A 40 -7.03 -20.27 -24.14
CA VAL A 40 -7.24 -19.84 -22.75
C VAL A 40 -6.55 -20.80 -21.78
N GLN A 41 -6.65 -22.12 -22.00
CA GLN A 41 -5.96 -23.10 -21.18
C GLN A 41 -4.43 -22.93 -21.23
N ARG A 42 -3.86 -22.70 -22.42
CA ARG A 42 -2.42 -22.41 -22.55
C ARG A 42 -2.04 -21.12 -21.85
N TRP A 43 -2.88 -20.08 -21.88
CA TRP A 43 -2.61 -18.83 -21.19
C TRP A 43 -2.73 -18.97 -19.67
N VAL A 44 -3.72 -19.71 -19.17
CA VAL A 44 -3.82 -19.99 -17.73
C VAL A 44 -2.59 -20.77 -17.26
N LYS A 45 -2.17 -21.79 -18.01
CA LYS A 45 -0.97 -22.57 -17.68
C LYS A 45 0.29 -21.70 -17.70
N ALA A 46 0.47 -20.87 -18.72
CA ALA A 46 1.63 -19.97 -18.80
C ALA A 46 1.56 -18.84 -17.76
N TYR A 47 0.40 -18.50 -17.21
CA TYR A 47 0.26 -17.61 -16.06
C TYR A 47 0.63 -18.30 -14.75
N GLU A 48 0.17 -19.55 -14.54
CA GLU A 48 0.56 -20.40 -13.40
C GLU A 48 2.07 -20.70 -13.39
N GLU A 49 2.66 -20.91 -14.57
CA GLU A 49 4.11 -21.08 -14.77
C GLU A 49 4.90 -19.76 -14.68
N GLY A 50 4.22 -18.62 -14.43
CA GLY A 50 4.87 -17.32 -14.24
C GLY A 50 5.36 -16.64 -15.52
N GLN A 51 5.09 -17.18 -16.71
CA GLN A 51 5.53 -16.65 -18.01
C GLN A 51 4.62 -15.54 -18.55
N LEU A 52 3.33 -15.56 -18.22
CA LEU A 52 2.36 -14.54 -18.65
C LEU A 52 2.05 -13.49 -17.57
N GLY A 53 2.30 -13.81 -16.30
CA GLY A 53 2.14 -12.89 -15.16
C GLY A 53 3.37 -12.02 -14.88
N GLN A 54 4.41 -12.11 -15.72
CA GLN A 54 5.65 -11.37 -15.57
C GLN A 54 5.52 -9.93 -16.07
N GLU A 55 4.54 -9.20 -15.55
CA GLU A 55 4.50 -7.74 -15.57
C GLU A 55 3.66 -7.30 -14.36
N ILE A 56 4.26 -6.47 -13.49
CA ILE A 56 3.66 -5.71 -12.36
C ILE A 56 3.64 -6.41 -10.97
N VAL A 57 4.55 -7.33 -10.70
CA VAL A 57 5.43 -7.06 -9.56
C VAL A 57 6.78 -7.01 -10.23
N SER A 58 7.25 -5.81 -10.55
CA SER A 58 8.67 -5.61 -10.71
C SER A 58 9.28 -6.24 -9.46
N SER A 59 9.81 -7.46 -9.58
CA SER A 59 10.88 -7.90 -8.69
C SER A 59 11.86 -6.75 -8.81
N PRO A 60 11.94 -5.86 -7.81
CA PRO A 60 12.69 -4.65 -8.02
C PRO A 60 14.11 -5.15 -8.29
N SER A 61 14.78 -4.57 -9.29
CA SER A 61 16.19 -4.93 -9.48
C SER A 61 16.87 -4.79 -8.11
N SER A 62 17.86 -5.63 -7.79
CA SER A 62 18.47 -5.54 -6.45
C SER A 62 18.95 -4.12 -6.12
N ALA A 63 19.23 -3.30 -7.14
CA ALA A 63 19.54 -1.87 -7.02
C ALA A 63 18.33 -1.00 -6.62
N GLU A 64 17.13 -1.32 -7.10
CA GLU A 64 15.91 -0.58 -6.76
C GLU A 64 15.38 -0.95 -5.37
N ILE A 65 15.55 -2.21 -4.94
CA ILE A 65 15.31 -2.61 -3.54
C ILE A 65 16.24 -1.81 -2.62
N LYS A 66 17.54 -1.75 -2.93
CA LYS A 66 18.52 -0.99 -2.13
C LYS A 66 18.19 0.49 -2.04
N ARG A 67 17.80 1.13 -3.15
CA ARG A 67 17.38 2.53 -3.14
C ARG A 67 16.14 2.76 -2.26
N LEU A 68 15.15 1.87 -2.36
CA LEU A 68 13.94 1.95 -1.54
C LEU A 68 14.22 1.66 -0.06
N GLU A 69 15.20 0.81 0.26
CA GLU A 69 15.68 0.57 1.62
C GLU A 69 16.39 1.80 2.17
N GLU A 70 17.28 2.42 1.39
CA GLU A 70 17.98 3.67 1.75
C GLU A 70 17.00 4.82 1.99
N GLU A 71 16.01 5.00 1.11
CA GLU A 71 14.94 5.99 1.28
C GLU A 71 14.12 5.70 2.54
N ASN A 72 13.78 4.44 2.80
CA ASN A 72 13.07 4.06 4.03
C ASN A 72 13.89 4.35 5.29
N GLU A 73 15.20 4.10 5.28
CA GLU A 73 16.07 4.44 6.41
C GLU A 73 16.15 5.95 6.64
N GLN A 74 16.26 6.75 5.56
CA GLN A 74 16.26 8.20 5.65
C GLN A 74 14.94 8.73 6.22
N LEU A 75 13.81 8.22 5.73
CA LEU A 75 12.49 8.59 6.20
C LEU A 75 12.28 8.22 7.67
N LYS A 76 12.75 7.05 8.11
CA LYS A 76 12.70 6.64 9.53
C LYS A 76 13.52 7.55 10.44
N LYS A 77 14.71 8.00 9.99
CA LYS A 77 15.54 8.94 10.73
C LYS A 77 14.85 10.30 10.89
N LEU A 78 14.33 10.85 9.79
CA LEU A 78 13.60 12.12 9.80
C LEU A 78 12.36 12.05 10.69
N LEU A 79 11.64 10.92 10.67
CA LEU A 79 10.49 10.71 11.54
C LEU A 79 10.89 10.71 13.02
N GLY A 80 11.97 10.02 13.37
CA GLY A 80 12.50 10.01 14.74
C GLY A 80 12.90 11.40 15.23
N GLU A 81 13.56 12.20 14.40
CA GLU A 81 13.92 13.59 14.72
C GLU A 81 12.66 14.45 14.99
N LYS A 82 11.62 14.29 14.17
CA LYS A 82 10.35 15.00 14.34
C LYS A 82 9.61 14.57 15.61
N ASP A 83 9.62 13.28 15.94
CA ASP A 83 9.02 12.78 17.19
C ASP A 83 9.75 13.32 18.43
N LEU A 84 11.08 13.43 18.38
CA LEU A 84 11.88 14.05 19.44
C LEU A 84 11.56 15.55 19.58
N GLU A 85 11.47 16.27 18.47
CA GLU A 85 11.07 17.69 18.46
C GLU A 85 9.68 17.87 19.10
N ILE A 86 8.71 17.02 18.74
CA ILE A 86 7.36 17.04 19.34
C ILE A 86 7.41 16.73 20.84
N ALA A 87 8.22 15.75 21.27
CA ALA A 87 8.36 15.40 22.68
C ALA A 87 8.91 16.58 23.49
N ILE A 88 9.98 17.21 23.00
CA ILE A 88 10.60 18.39 23.63
C ILE A 88 9.59 19.54 23.72
N LEU A 89 8.88 19.84 22.64
CA LEU A 89 7.89 20.91 22.60
C LEU A 89 6.73 20.64 23.58
N ARG A 90 6.23 19.40 23.65
CA ARG A 90 5.19 19.02 24.62
C ARG A 90 5.66 19.17 26.06
N ASP A 91 6.90 18.78 26.36
CA ASP A 91 7.45 18.91 27.70
C ASP A 91 7.73 20.37 28.08
N TRP A 92 8.14 21.20 27.12
CA TRP A 92 8.22 22.65 27.29
C TRP A 92 6.85 23.27 27.63
N ILE A 93 5.79 22.87 26.92
CA ILE A 93 4.42 23.33 27.17
C ILE A 93 3.96 22.91 28.58
N LYS A 94 4.20 21.65 28.97
CA LYS A 94 3.87 21.16 30.32
C LYS A 94 4.59 21.96 31.41
N LYS A 95 5.88 22.30 31.19
CA LYS A 95 6.66 23.09 32.14
C LYS A 95 6.13 24.51 32.30
N LYS A 96 5.63 25.13 31.22
CA LYS A 96 5.06 26.49 31.24
C LYS A 96 3.63 26.54 31.78
N ASN A 97 2.83 25.50 31.57
CA ASN A 97 1.47 25.39 32.09
C ASN A 97 1.32 24.13 32.96
N PRO A 98 1.88 24.12 34.18
CA PRO A 98 1.63 23.04 35.12
C PRO A 98 0.12 23.00 35.43
N PRO A 99 -0.54 21.84 35.35
CA PRO A 99 -1.95 21.73 35.69
C PRO A 99 -2.22 22.21 37.13
N SER A 100 -1.25 22.04 38.04
CA SER A 100 -1.30 22.52 39.42
C SER A 100 -1.48 24.04 39.58
N ILE A 101 -0.96 24.85 38.65
CA ILE A 101 -1.12 26.33 38.72
C ILE A 101 -2.58 26.72 38.52
N LYS A 102 -3.31 26.02 37.64
CA LYS A 102 -4.75 26.26 37.41
C LYS A 102 -5.59 25.89 38.63
N TYR A 103 -5.27 24.77 39.29
CA TYR A 103 -6.00 24.32 40.48
C TYR A 103 -5.72 25.18 41.73
N GLN A 104 -4.50 25.70 41.90
CA GLN A 104 -4.20 26.62 43.00
C GLN A 104 -4.95 27.94 42.87
N PHE A 105 -4.98 28.52 41.67
CA PHE A 105 -5.70 29.78 41.43
C PHE A 105 -7.21 29.64 41.69
N SER A 106 -7.79 28.52 41.25
CA SER A 106 -9.21 28.24 41.49
C SER A 106 -9.50 27.98 42.97
N ARG A 107 -8.64 27.24 43.69
CA ARG A 107 -8.79 27.00 45.13
C ARG A 107 -8.68 28.28 45.95
N PHE A 108 -7.72 29.16 45.63
CA PHE A 108 -7.59 30.47 46.28
C PHE A 108 -8.80 31.36 46.02
N PHE A 109 -9.32 31.37 44.78
CA PHE A 109 -10.51 32.14 44.44
C PHE A 109 -11.76 31.65 45.19
N PHE A 110 -11.93 30.33 45.33
CA PHE A 110 -13.02 29.73 46.11
C PHE A 110 -12.89 29.98 47.62
N GLU A 111 -11.67 29.94 48.18
CA GLU A 111 -11.48 30.33 49.59
C GLU A 111 -11.72 31.83 49.81
N PHE A 112 -11.26 32.69 48.90
CA PHE A 112 -11.47 34.14 49.00
C PHE A 112 -12.98 34.51 48.99
N LEU A 113 -13.77 33.87 48.13
CA LEU A 113 -15.24 34.03 48.09
C LEU A 113 -15.96 33.45 49.32
N ARG A 114 -15.34 32.52 50.06
CA ARG A 114 -15.93 31.93 51.26
C ARG A 114 -15.78 32.82 52.50
N PHE A 115 -14.84 33.78 52.45
CA PHE A 115 -14.52 34.70 53.53
C PHE A 115 -15.01 36.14 53.30
N SER A 116 -15.72 36.42 52.19
CA SER A 116 -16.43 37.68 51.93
C SER A 116 -17.93 37.56 52.21
#